data_AF-A0A958MGV4-F1
#
_entry.id   AF-A0A958MGV4-F1
#
_cell.length_a   1.000
_cell.length_b   1.000
_cell.length_c   1.000
_cell.angle_alpha   90.00
_cell.angle_beta   90.00
_cell.angle_gamma   90.00
#
_symmetry.space_group_name_H-M   'P 1'
#
loop_
_entity.id
_entity.type
_entity.pdbx_description
1 polymer ?
#
loop_
_entity_poly.entity_id
_entity_poly.type
_entity_poly.pdbx_seq_one_letter_code
_entity_poly.pdbx_strand_id
1 'polypeptide(L)'
;MKSLSLLLAIFILPSLASAKGKVWQQNFKIEFDNKKMKHTYSLLEKKGKIPTYVLQWKDKGKIKRSQKIRDWQASQLLAKVRRLQWQSLYRNPASMDKCTPYIKVSTLKKVATICLEKKRLAGRSEALLYHLSHYFD
;
A
#
# COMPACT_ATOMS: atom_id res chain seq x y z
N MET A 1 3.89 -61.82 21.06
CA MET A 1 4.69 -60.73 21.67
C MET A 1 3.76 -59.57 21.97
N LYS A 2 3.61 -59.24 23.25
CA LYS A 2 2.68 -58.26 23.85
C LYS A 2 3.29 -56.84 23.73
N SER A 3 2.54 -55.86 23.22
CA SER A 3 1.84 -54.78 23.96
C SER A 3 2.70 -53.55 24.36
N LEU A 4 2.33 -52.40 23.77
CA LEU A 4 2.19 -51.03 24.30
C LEU A 4 3.16 -50.46 25.36
N SER A 5 3.71 -49.26 25.04
CA SER A 5 3.80 -48.00 25.84
C SER A 5 4.75 -47.06 25.08
N LEU A 6 4.40 -45.93 24.44
CA LEU A 6 3.65 -44.72 24.80
C LEU A 6 4.23 -43.96 26.00
N LEU A 7 4.90 -42.82 25.72
CA LEU A 7 5.08 -41.60 26.53
C LEU A 7 5.96 -40.63 25.71
N LEU A 8 5.41 -39.70 24.94
CA LEU A 8 4.96 -38.35 25.35
C LEU A 8 6.06 -37.53 26.07
N ALA A 9 6.76 -36.68 25.31
CA ALA A 9 7.44 -35.50 25.85
C ALA A 9 7.10 -34.31 24.94
N ILE A 10 5.95 -33.71 25.22
CA ILE A 10 5.50 -32.45 24.65
C ILE A 10 6.38 -31.36 25.27
N PHE A 11 7.38 -30.88 24.54
CA PHE A 11 8.02 -29.61 24.88
C PHE A 11 7.06 -28.47 24.50
N ILE A 12 6.22 -28.12 25.47
CA ILE A 12 5.51 -26.85 25.51
C ILE A 12 6.58 -25.77 25.68
N LEU A 13 6.96 -25.08 24.60
CA LEU A 13 7.61 -23.78 24.75
C LEU A 13 6.51 -22.73 25.00
N PRO A 14 6.55 -22.03 26.15
CA PRO A 14 5.53 -21.07 26.51
C PRO A 14 5.66 -19.80 25.69
N SER A 15 4.51 -19.34 25.21
CA SER A 15 4.16 -17.93 24.99
C SER A 15 5.22 -17.04 24.34
N LEU A 16 5.19 -16.96 23.00
CA LEU A 16 5.39 -15.66 22.37
C LEU A 16 4.22 -14.77 22.78
N ALA A 17 4.41 -14.09 23.90
CA ALA A 17 3.69 -12.87 24.23
C ALA A 17 3.83 -11.93 23.02
N SER A 18 2.83 -11.95 22.15
CA SER A 18 2.68 -10.95 21.10
C SER A 18 2.44 -9.64 21.83
N ALA A 19 3.52 -8.90 22.07
CA ALA A 19 3.47 -7.50 22.42
C ALA A 19 2.59 -6.84 21.35
N LYS A 20 1.32 -6.56 21.70
CA LYS A 20 0.38 -5.76 20.92
C LYS A 20 0.88 -4.31 20.91
N GLY A 21 2.08 -4.09 20.38
CA GLY A 21 2.47 -2.79 19.86
C GLY A 21 1.44 -2.43 18.80
N LYS A 22 0.87 -1.22 18.88
CA LYS A 22 -0.06 -0.71 17.88
C LYS A 22 0.72 -0.54 16.56
N VAL A 23 0.83 -1.62 15.78
CA VAL A 23 1.57 -1.66 14.52
C VAL A 23 0.84 -0.79 13.51
N TRP A 24 1.56 0.15 12.89
CA TRP A 24 1.06 0.90 11.76
C TRP A 24 0.94 -0.04 10.55
N GLN A 25 -0.27 -0.13 10.01
CA GLN A 25 -0.57 -0.90 8.81
C GLN A 25 -0.53 0.03 7.59
N GLN A 26 0.29 -0.30 6.58
CA GLN A 26 0.29 0.44 5.32
C GLN A 26 -0.88 -0.01 4.45
N ASN A 27 -1.90 0.85 4.32
CA ASN A 27 -3.07 0.54 3.49
C ASN A 27 -2.77 0.62 2.00
N PHE A 28 -2.02 1.64 1.59
CA PHE A 28 -1.50 1.73 0.23
C PHE A 28 -0.13 2.40 0.20
N LYS A 29 0.57 2.18 -0.92
CA LYS A 29 1.80 2.84 -1.34
C LYS A 29 1.73 3.15 -2.83
N ILE A 30 2.03 4.39 -3.21
CA ILE A 30 2.16 4.82 -4.61
C ILE A 30 3.61 5.22 -4.82
N GLU A 31 4.26 4.61 -5.81
CA GLU A 31 5.63 4.90 -6.19
C GLU A 31 5.62 5.54 -7.58
N PHE A 32 6.18 6.74 -7.66
CA PHE A 32 6.46 7.43 -8.90
C PHE A 32 7.97 7.55 -9.03
N ASP A 33 8.55 6.84 -9.99
CA ASP A 33 9.99 6.78 -10.21
C ASP A 33 10.27 7.09 -11.68
N ASN A 34 11.00 8.17 -11.93
CA ASN A 34 11.50 8.54 -13.24
C ASN A 34 12.97 8.98 -13.14
N LYS A 35 13.61 9.28 -14.28
CA LYS A 35 15.03 9.66 -14.32
C LYS A 35 15.41 10.86 -13.42
N LYS A 36 14.44 11.69 -13.01
CA LYS A 36 14.66 12.92 -12.23
C LYS A 36 14.15 12.82 -10.78
N MET A 37 13.11 12.04 -10.52
CA MET A 37 12.34 12.06 -9.28
C MET A 37 11.99 10.65 -8.82
N LYS A 38 12.10 10.43 -7.51
CA LYS A 38 11.70 9.17 -6.86
C LYS A 38 10.81 9.46 -5.66
N HIS A 39 9.51 9.63 -5.92
CA HIS A 39 8.52 9.95 -4.90
C HIS A 39 7.76 8.71 -4.46
N THR A 40 7.47 8.64 -3.17
CA THR A 40 6.60 7.60 -2.60
C THR A 40 5.59 8.23 -1.68
N TYR A 41 4.32 7.90 -1.88
CA TYR A 41 3.22 8.29 -1.00
C TYR A 41 2.64 7.04 -0.34
N SER A 42 2.56 7.03 0.99
CA SER A 42 2.01 5.91 1.75
C SER A 42 0.91 6.39 2.69
N LEU A 43 -0.20 5.64 2.75
CA LEU A 43 -1.21 5.82 3.79
C LEU A 43 -1.01 4.76 4.87
N LEU A 44 -0.69 5.23 6.07
CA LEU A 44 -0.50 4.41 7.25
C LEU A 44 -1.72 4.52 8.16
N GLU A 45 -2.18 3.41 8.70
CA GLU A 45 -3.26 3.33 9.66
C GLU A 45 -2.76 2.72 10.96
N LYS A 46 -3.05 3.38 12.07
CA LYS A 46 -2.90 2.81 13.40
C LYS A 46 -4.27 2.34 13.87
N LYS A 47 -4.43 1.02 13.99
CA LYS A 47 -5.65 0.41 14.51
C LYS A 47 -5.85 0.75 15.99
N GLY A 48 -7.10 1.02 16.36
CA GLY A 48 -7.53 1.37 17.72
C GLY A 48 -9.05 1.53 17.77
N LYS A 49 -9.60 1.92 18.93
CA LYS A 49 -11.04 2.26 19.05
C LYS A 49 -11.47 3.31 18.03
N ILE A 50 -10.59 4.28 17.78
CA ILE A 50 -10.69 5.24 16.70
C ILE A 50 -9.42 5.08 15.84
N PRO A 51 -9.54 4.71 14.56
CA PRO A 51 -8.38 4.57 13.70
C PRO A 51 -7.71 5.92 13.48
N THR A 52 -6.38 5.94 13.46
CA THR A 52 -5.59 7.14 13.12
C THR A 52 -4.90 6.94 11.78
N TYR A 53 -5.04 7.90 10.87
CA TYR A 53 -4.45 7.85 9.54
C TYR A 53 -3.33 8.89 9.39
N VAL A 54 -2.22 8.45 8.82
CA VAL A 54 -1.08 9.31 8.47
C VAL A 54 -0.75 9.10 7.00
N LEU A 55 -0.78 10.18 6.23
CA LEU A 55 -0.24 10.23 4.88
C LEU A 55 1.25 10.61 4.98
N GLN A 56 2.10 9.82 4.34
CA GLN A 56 3.55 10.01 4.37
C GLN A 56 4.08 10.20 2.95
N TRP A 57 4.94 11.20 2.77
CA TRP A 57 5.69 11.44 1.55
C TRP A 57 7.18 11.17 1.77
N LYS A 58 7.77 10.38 0.88
CA LYS A 58 9.19 10.12 0.79
C LYS A 58 9.73 10.59 -0.55
N ASP A 59 10.94 11.14 -0.52
CA ASP A 59 11.74 11.45 -1.70
C ASP A 59 13.09 10.73 -1.59
N LYS A 60 13.46 10.00 -2.65
CA LYS A 60 14.65 9.14 -2.71
C LYS A 60 14.76 8.20 -1.49
N GLY A 61 13.62 7.64 -1.08
CA GLY A 61 13.51 6.71 0.05
C GLY A 61 13.51 7.35 1.45
N LYS A 62 13.83 8.64 1.58
CA LYS A 62 13.82 9.35 2.86
C LYS A 62 12.47 10.01 3.11
N ILE A 63 11.93 9.86 4.32
CA ILE A 63 10.70 10.54 4.73
C ILE A 63 10.96 12.05 4.73
N LYS A 64 10.14 12.79 3.98
CA LYS A 64 10.24 14.25 3.90
C LYS A 64 9.16 14.91 4.75
N ARG A 65 7.92 14.46 4.61
CA ARG A 65 6.77 14.98 5.36
C ARG A 65 5.83 13.84 5.76
N SER A 66 5.13 14.01 6.87
CA SER A 66 4.08 13.11 7.34
C SER A 66 2.95 13.95 7.93
N GLN A 67 1.72 13.68 7.52
CA GLN A 67 0.55 14.45 7.92
C GLN A 67 -0.55 13.52 8.42
N LYS A 68 -1.11 13.83 9.59
CA LYS A 68 -2.35 13.19 10.03
C LYS A 68 -3.48 13.67 9.13
N ILE A 69 -4.32 12.74 8.68
CA ILE A 69 -5.50 13.06 7.86
C ILE A 69 -6.76 12.53 8.53
N ARG A 70 -7.91 13.11 8.20
CA ARG A 70 -9.21 12.67 8.71
C ARG A 70 -9.63 11.35 8.08
N ASP A 71 -10.47 10.59 8.79
CA ASP A 71 -10.97 9.29 8.32
C ASP A 71 -11.66 9.37 6.94
N TRP A 72 -12.49 10.38 6.72
CA TRP A 72 -13.16 10.57 5.42
C TRP A 72 -12.16 10.84 4.28
N GLN A 73 -11.06 11.56 4.54
CA GLN A 73 -10.00 11.81 3.55
C GLN A 73 -9.27 10.50 3.24
N ALA A 74 -8.93 9.73 4.28
CA ALA A 74 -8.31 8.41 4.13
C ALA A 74 -9.18 7.47 3.29
N SER A 75 -10.48 7.42 3.59
CA SER A 75 -11.47 6.62 2.86
C SER A 75 -11.59 7.03 1.39
N GLN A 76 -11.65 8.33 1.10
CA GLN A 76 -11.66 8.83 -0.28
C GLN A 76 -10.37 8.47 -1.05
N LEU A 77 -9.21 8.62 -0.42
CA LEU A 77 -7.93 8.24 -1.02
C LEU A 77 -7.88 6.73 -1.29
N LEU A 78 -8.32 5.90 -0.33
CA LEU A 78 -8.39 4.46 -0.49
C LEU A 78 -9.29 4.05 -1.66
N ALA A 79 -10.46 4.67 -1.79
CA ALA A 79 -11.37 4.41 -2.90
C ALA A 79 -10.73 4.78 -4.25
N LYS A 80 -10.10 5.97 -4.35
CA LYS A 80 -9.38 6.41 -5.56
C LYS A 80 -8.26 5.43 -5.94
N VAL A 81 -7.43 5.06 -4.97
CA VAL A 81 -6.28 4.16 -5.17
C VAL A 81 -6.73 2.76 -5.56
N ARG A 82 -7.70 2.17 -4.85
CA ARG A 82 -8.24 0.84 -5.17
C ARG A 82 -8.88 0.82 -6.57
N ARG A 83 -9.56 1.90 -6.96
CA ARG A 83 -10.15 2.03 -8.30
C ARG A 83 -9.06 2.05 -9.37
N LEU A 84 -8.02 2.85 -9.21
CA LEU A 84 -6.87 2.86 -10.14
C LEU A 84 -6.20 1.48 -10.24
N GLN A 85 -5.96 0.85 -9.10
CA GLN A 85 -5.36 -0.48 -9.04
C GLN A 85 -6.22 -1.52 -9.77
N TRP A 86 -7.52 -1.57 -9.47
CA TRP A 86 -8.44 -2.51 -10.11
C TRP A 86 -8.52 -2.29 -11.62
N GLN A 87 -8.60 -1.02 -12.06
CA GLN A 87 -8.59 -0.70 -13.48
C GLN A 87 -7.28 -1.14 -14.15
N SER A 88 -6.14 -1.01 -13.49
CA SER A 88 -4.87 -1.45 -14.07
C SER A 88 -4.74 -2.97 -14.15
N LEU A 89 -5.32 -3.71 -13.21
CA LEU A 89 -5.24 -5.17 -13.15
C LEU A 89 -6.24 -5.85 -14.09
N TYR A 90 -7.45 -5.30 -14.20
CA TYR A 90 -8.58 -6.02 -14.80
C TYR A 90 -9.19 -5.34 -16.03
N ARG A 91 -8.75 -4.12 -16.38
CA ARG A 91 -9.25 -3.38 -17.56
C ARG A 91 -8.12 -3.05 -18.54
N ASN A 92 -7.30 -4.06 -18.84
CA ASN A 92 -6.26 -3.92 -19.86
C ASN A 92 -6.88 -4.18 -21.23
N PRO A 93 -6.79 -3.21 -22.18
CA PRO A 93 -7.11 -3.51 -23.56
C PRO A 93 -6.16 -4.61 -24.06
N ALA A 94 -6.70 -5.57 -24.81
CA ALA A 94 -5.92 -6.67 -25.39
C ALA A 94 -4.83 -6.17 -26.36
N SER A 95 -4.99 -4.98 -26.93
CA SER A 95 -4.07 -4.33 -27.86
C SER A 95 -2.87 -3.65 -27.21
N MET A 96 -2.61 -3.89 -25.92
CA MET A 96 -1.52 -3.23 -25.21
C MET A 96 -0.28 -4.12 -25.21
N ASP A 97 0.52 -3.99 -26.27
CA ASP A 97 1.74 -4.80 -26.44
C ASP A 97 2.92 -4.24 -25.65
N LYS A 98 2.83 -2.96 -25.24
CA LYS A 98 3.89 -2.24 -24.52
C LYS A 98 3.36 -1.63 -23.22
N CYS A 99 4.15 -1.77 -22.16
CA CYS A 99 3.93 -1.09 -20.89
C CYS A 99 5.20 -0.39 -20.43
N THR A 100 5.24 0.94 -20.59
CA THR A 100 6.24 1.79 -19.95
C THR A 100 5.72 2.17 -18.57
N PRO A 101 6.34 1.71 -17.46
CA PRO A 101 5.86 1.98 -16.11
C PRO A 101 5.79 3.48 -15.82
N TYR A 102 4.64 3.96 -15.36
CA TYR A 102 4.44 5.34 -14.90
C TYR A 102 4.43 5.42 -13.37
N ILE A 103 3.49 4.71 -12.74
CA ILE A 103 3.43 4.57 -11.28
C ILE A 103 3.19 3.12 -10.89
N LYS A 104 3.64 2.76 -9.69
CA LYS A 104 3.33 1.49 -9.05
C LYS A 104 2.42 1.72 -7.86
N VAL A 105 1.28 1.06 -7.85
CA VAL A 105 0.27 1.16 -6.79
C VAL A 105 0.22 -0.18 -6.06
N SER A 106 0.61 -0.15 -4.79
CA SER A 106 0.58 -1.30 -3.89
C SER A 106 -0.51 -1.09 -2.84
N THR A 107 -1.33 -2.10 -2.63
CA THR A 107 -2.26 -2.22 -1.50
C THR A 107 -1.89 -3.48 -0.72
N LEU A 108 -2.56 -3.75 0.40
CA LEU A 108 -2.25 -4.87 1.29
C LEU A 108 -2.10 -6.24 0.61
N LYS A 109 -2.77 -6.47 -0.52
CA LYS A 109 -2.82 -7.79 -1.18
C LYS A 109 -2.26 -7.81 -2.59
N LYS A 110 -2.18 -6.66 -3.25
CA LYS A 110 -1.95 -6.59 -4.69
C LYS A 110 -1.04 -5.42 -5.03
N VAL A 111 -0.32 -5.60 -6.11
CA VAL A 111 0.54 -4.59 -6.72
C VAL A 111 0.09 -4.43 -8.15
N ALA A 112 -0.08 -3.19 -8.59
CA ALA A 112 -0.41 -2.87 -9.97
C ALA A 112 0.55 -1.82 -10.50
N THR A 113 1.10 -2.09 -11.68
CA THR A 113 1.84 -1.09 -12.45
C THR A 113 0.87 -0.40 -13.39
N ILE A 114 0.86 0.93 -13.39
CA ILE A 114 0.11 1.74 -14.34
C ILE A 114 1.10 2.17 -15.42
N CYS A 115 0.77 1.89 -16.68
CA CYS A 115 1.60 2.15 -17.83
C CYS A 115 1.25 3.51 -18.47
N LEU A 116 2.23 4.21 -19.06
CA LEU A 116 2.02 5.48 -19.76
C LEU A 116 1.09 5.35 -20.98
N GLU A 117 1.14 4.20 -21.66
CA GLU A 117 0.34 3.89 -22.85
C GLU A 117 -1.16 3.89 -22.54
N LYS A 118 -1.54 3.63 -21.28
CA LYS A 118 -2.92 3.77 -20.80
C LYS A 118 -3.23 5.24 -20.50
N LYS A 119 -3.27 6.10 -21.52
CA LYS A 119 -3.44 7.57 -21.38
C LYS A 119 -4.49 7.98 -20.34
N ARG A 120 -5.69 7.37 -20.36
CA ARG A 120 -6.76 7.66 -19.40
C ARG A 120 -6.39 7.30 -17.95
N LEU A 121 -5.72 6.17 -17.75
CA LEU A 121 -5.31 5.72 -16.42
C LEU A 121 -4.07 6.48 -15.92
N ALA A 122 -3.14 6.79 -16.82
CA ALA A 122 -1.98 7.64 -16.56
C ALA A 122 -2.42 9.05 -16.14
N GLY A 123 -3.32 9.71 -16.88
CA GLY A 123 -3.82 11.04 -16.52
C GLY A 123 -4.61 11.06 -15.20
N ARG A 124 -5.36 10.00 -14.87
CA ARG A 124 -5.99 9.87 -13.55
C ARG A 124 -4.97 9.67 -12.42
N SER A 125 -3.87 9.00 -12.72
CA SER A 125 -2.78 8.76 -11.78
C SER A 125 -2.00 10.04 -11.53
N GLU A 126 -1.77 10.84 -12.57
CA GLU A 126 -1.18 12.17 -12.48
C GLU A 126 -2.02 13.11 -11.61
N ALA A 127 -3.34 13.17 -11.87
CA ALA A 127 -4.26 13.95 -11.03
C ALA A 127 -4.26 13.49 -9.57
N LEU A 128 -4.09 12.19 -9.31
CA LEU A 128 -3.93 11.66 -7.95
C LEU A 128 -2.60 12.09 -7.33
N LEU A 129 -1.48 12.02 -8.05
CA LEU A 129 -0.18 12.48 -7.56
C LEU A 129 -0.20 13.96 -7.21
N TYR A 130 -0.79 14.79 -8.08
CA TYR A 130 -1.00 16.22 -7.83
C TYR A 130 -1.85 16.44 -6.57
N HIS A 131 -2.99 15.75 -6.45
CA HIS A 131 -3.82 15.86 -5.25
C HIS A 131 -3.07 15.40 -3.98
N LEU A 132 -2.18 14.40 -4.08
CA LEU A 132 -1.37 13.93 -2.95
C LEU A 132 -0.26 14.91 -2.57
N SER A 133 0.35 15.64 -3.51
CA SER A 133 1.35 16.65 -3.17
C SER A 133 0.75 17.80 -2.37
N HIS A 134 -0.48 18.22 -2.71
CA HIS A 134 -1.23 19.27 -2.00
C HIS A 134 -1.57 18.94 -0.54
N TYR A 135 -1.50 17.69 -0.11
CA TYR A 135 -1.59 17.38 1.32
C TYR A 135 -0.37 17.84 2.10
N PHE A 136 0.72 18.15 1.42
CA PHE A 136 2.01 18.44 2.01
C PHE A 136 2.54 19.80 1.62
N ASP A 137 1.76 20.64 0.94
CA ASP A 137 2.13 22.03 0.67
C ASP A 137 1.82 22.87 1.92
#